data_AF-A0A8J7JB21-F1
#
_entry.id   AF-A0A8J7JB21-F1
#
_cell.length_a   1.000
_cell.length_b   1.000
_cell.length_c   1.000
_cell.angle_alpha   90.00
_cell.angle_beta   90.00
_cell.angle_gamma   90.00
#
_symmetry.space_group_name_H-M   'P 1'
#
loop_
_entity.id
_entity.type
_entity.pdbx_description
1 polymer ?
#
loop_
_entity_poly.entity_id
_entity_poly.type
_entity_poly.pdbx_seq_one_letter_code
_entity_poly.pdbx_strand_id
1 'polypeptide(L)'
;MRHKSCFRRCGMTTQPLFRGALSLGLGIGFSMLAAIAPAIAAPNTKNSAIEPSAQADEAVLGLPFTDVSPDHWAYAALLNLAGTYGCISGYPDGSFRGEEAVTRYEFAAGMDSCLSVLSGLVQQQQAEQGQAVEELIEAMEQSLSDLRQLETEVPTTP
;
A
#
# COMPACT_ATOMS: atom_id res chain seq x y z
N MET A 1 -27.98 11.52 25.14
CA MET A 1 -28.72 11.22 23.90
C MET A 1 -28.76 12.44 22.96
N ARG A 2 -27.65 12.75 22.26
CA ARG A 2 -27.61 13.78 21.20
C ARG A 2 -27.15 13.15 19.88
N HIS A 3 -28.13 12.52 19.22
CA HIS A 3 -28.30 12.27 17.78
C HIS A 3 -27.17 12.79 16.86
N LYS A 4 -26.25 11.95 16.37
CA LYS A 4 -26.34 11.09 15.16
C LYS A 4 -26.87 11.72 13.84
N SER A 5 -27.24 13.00 13.81
CA SER A 5 -27.96 13.59 12.66
C SER A 5 -27.14 14.46 11.72
N CYS A 6 -25.87 14.76 12.00
CA CYS A 6 -25.12 15.73 11.18
C CYS A 6 -24.47 15.12 9.92
N PHE A 7 -24.22 13.81 9.85
CA PHE A 7 -23.41 13.22 8.77
C PHE A 7 -24.19 12.71 7.54
N ARG A 8 -25.53 12.71 7.55
CA ARG A 8 -26.36 12.11 6.46
C ARG A 8 -26.75 13.07 5.31
N ARG A 9 -26.16 14.27 5.19
CA ARG A 9 -26.62 15.28 4.21
C ARG A 9 -25.57 15.75 3.19
N CYS A 10 -24.63 14.90 2.80
CA CYS A 10 -23.95 15.04 1.50
C CYS A 10 -24.41 13.91 0.58
N GLY A 11 -25.43 14.20 -0.23
CA GLY A 11 -25.90 13.30 -1.29
C GLY A 11 -24.88 13.24 -2.41
N MET A 12 -24.14 12.13 -2.48
CA MET A 12 -23.28 11.79 -3.60
C MET A 12 -24.04 10.76 -4.46
N THR A 13 -24.97 11.25 -5.27
CA THR A 13 -25.68 10.44 -6.27
C THR A 13 -24.76 10.26 -7.48
N THR A 14 -24.08 9.12 -7.55
CA THR A 14 -23.32 8.71 -8.73
C THR A 14 -24.28 8.32 -9.86
N GLN A 15 -24.41 9.18 -10.88
CA GLN A 15 -24.94 8.79 -12.18
C GLN A 15 -23.78 8.69 -13.18
N PRO A 16 -23.51 7.53 -13.80
CA PRO A 16 -22.72 7.48 -15.01
C PRO A 16 -23.62 7.60 -16.25
N LEU A 17 -23.62 8.78 -16.85
CA LEU A 17 -24.11 9.05 -18.21
C LEU A 17 -22.90 9.21 -19.14
N PHE A 18 -22.53 8.19 -19.92
CA PHE A 18 -21.73 8.26 -21.16
C PHE A 18 -21.83 6.86 -21.80
N ARG A 19 -22.74 6.56 -22.75
CA ARG A 19 -22.82 6.92 -24.18
C ARG A 19 -21.47 6.87 -24.91
N GLY A 20 -21.33 5.94 -25.85
CA GLY A 20 -20.47 6.13 -27.03
C GLY A 20 -19.74 4.87 -27.52
N ALA A 21 -20.46 3.98 -28.20
CA ALA A 21 -19.85 3.04 -29.15
C ALA A 21 -19.52 3.81 -30.44
N LEU A 22 -18.28 3.77 -30.89
CA LEU A 22 -17.90 4.16 -32.26
C LEU A 22 -16.87 3.16 -32.78
N SER A 23 -17.30 2.39 -33.77
CA SER A 23 -16.52 1.41 -34.52
C SER A 23 -16.00 2.01 -35.83
N LEU A 24 -14.94 1.36 -36.36
CA LEU A 24 -14.29 1.45 -37.68
C LEU A 24 -12.96 2.22 -37.75
N GLY A 25 -11.92 1.45 -38.10
CA GLY A 25 -10.65 1.91 -38.64
C GLY A 25 -9.70 0.73 -38.86
N LEU A 26 -9.86 0.01 -39.97
CA LEU A 26 -8.86 -0.94 -40.46
C LEU A 26 -7.56 -0.20 -40.78
N GLY A 27 -6.46 -0.60 -40.15
CA GLY A 27 -5.10 -0.20 -40.51
C GLY A 27 -4.16 -1.37 -40.28
N ILE A 28 -3.77 -2.03 -41.36
CA ILE A 28 -2.81 -3.15 -41.37
C ILE A 28 -1.42 -2.53 -41.22
N GLY A 29 -0.63 -3.00 -40.24
CA GLY A 29 0.83 -2.85 -40.28
C GLY A 29 1.49 -2.30 -39.02
N PHE A 30 1.63 -3.13 -37.98
CA PHE A 30 2.95 -3.38 -37.41
C PHE A 30 2.95 -4.74 -36.74
N SER A 31 3.79 -5.61 -37.27
CA SER A 31 3.99 -6.97 -36.80
C SER A 31 4.57 -6.94 -35.39
N MET A 32 3.84 -7.53 -34.46
CA MET A 32 4.31 -8.32 -33.32
C MET A 32 5.65 -7.92 -32.70
N LEU A 33 5.60 -7.13 -31.63
CA LEU A 33 6.35 -7.49 -30.42
C LEU A 33 5.33 -7.55 -29.29
N ALA A 34 5.17 -8.76 -28.75
CA ALA A 34 4.26 -9.05 -27.68
C ALA A 34 4.52 -8.07 -26.53
N ALA A 35 3.49 -7.33 -26.12
CA ALA A 35 3.45 -6.76 -24.80
C ALA A 35 3.59 -7.93 -23.82
N ILE A 36 4.80 -8.12 -23.28
CA ILE A 36 4.98 -8.88 -22.05
C ILE A 36 4.18 -8.10 -21.03
N ALA A 37 2.95 -8.57 -20.79
CA ALA A 37 2.24 -8.21 -19.59
C ALA A 37 3.16 -8.61 -18.44
N PRO A 38 3.54 -7.70 -17.53
CA PRO A 38 4.08 -8.18 -16.28
C PRO A 38 2.94 -8.99 -15.66
N ALA A 39 3.17 -10.29 -15.55
CA ALA A 39 2.39 -11.14 -14.68
C ALA A 39 2.32 -10.40 -13.35
N ILE A 40 1.09 -10.21 -12.90
CA ILE A 40 0.75 -9.72 -11.57
C ILE A 40 1.46 -10.69 -10.61
N ALA A 41 2.67 -10.35 -10.20
CA ALA A 41 3.38 -11.09 -9.17
C ALA A 41 2.56 -10.88 -7.90
N ALA A 42 2.05 -12.00 -7.37
CA ALA A 42 1.39 -12.05 -6.09
C ALA A 42 2.17 -11.22 -5.05
N PRO A 43 1.50 -10.54 -4.10
CA PRO A 43 2.20 -9.92 -2.98
C PRO A 43 3.03 -11.01 -2.30
N ASN A 44 4.35 -10.91 -2.39
CA ASN A 44 5.26 -11.79 -1.67
C ASN A 44 5.07 -11.46 -0.18
N THR A 45 4.33 -12.30 0.53
CA THR A 45 4.21 -12.31 1.98
C THR A 45 5.51 -12.81 2.60
N LYS A 46 6.61 -12.09 2.36
CA LYS A 46 7.74 -12.10 3.28
C LYS A 46 7.60 -10.87 4.15
N ASN A 47 6.68 -10.96 5.09
CA ASN A 47 6.72 -10.14 6.29
C ASN A 47 8.00 -10.50 7.02
N SER A 48 9.11 -9.88 6.61
CA SER A 48 10.30 -9.75 7.43
C SER A 48 9.86 -8.95 8.65
N ALA A 49 9.81 -9.64 9.77
CA ALA A 49 9.58 -9.06 11.08
C ALA A 49 10.47 -7.82 11.24
N ILE A 50 9.86 -6.64 11.16
CA ILE A 50 10.39 -5.45 11.80
C ILE A 50 10.11 -5.69 13.28
N GLU A 51 11.12 -6.18 14.01
CA GLU A 51 11.14 -6.19 15.47
C GLU A 51 11.15 -4.73 15.94
N PRO A 52 10.06 -4.20 16.53
CA PRO A 52 10.13 -2.95 17.26
C PRO A 52 10.82 -3.28 18.58
N SER A 53 12.12 -3.02 18.65
CA SER A 53 12.83 -3.11 19.92
C SER A 53 12.21 -2.13 20.92
N ALA A 54 11.82 -2.69 22.07
CA ALA A 54 11.38 -2.06 23.32
C ALA A 54 9.86 -2.01 23.58
N GLN A 55 9.40 -3.10 24.18
CA GLN A 55 8.39 -3.17 25.25
C GLN A 55 7.00 -2.57 24.97
N ALA A 56 6.14 -3.39 24.36
CA ALA A 56 4.72 -3.39 24.67
C ALA A 56 4.25 -4.84 24.78
N ASP A 57 3.43 -5.09 25.79
CA ASP A 57 2.83 -6.36 26.20
C ASP A 57 2.23 -7.16 25.03
N GLU A 58 2.16 -8.48 25.22
CA GLU A 58 1.64 -9.48 24.29
C GLU A 58 0.45 -9.03 23.43
N ALA A 59 0.56 -9.27 22.13
CA ALA A 59 -0.56 -9.30 21.21
C ALA A 59 -1.50 -10.48 21.54
N VAL A 60 -2.45 -10.26 22.45
CA VAL A 60 -3.62 -11.11 22.61
C VAL A 60 -4.55 -10.87 21.43
N LEU A 61 -4.85 -11.95 20.70
CA LEU A 61 -5.82 -11.99 19.59
C LEU A 61 -7.22 -11.56 20.08
N GLY A 62 -7.53 -10.26 20.00
CA GLY A 62 -8.82 -9.68 20.35
C GLY A 62 -8.86 -8.18 20.05
N LEU A 63 -9.73 -7.78 19.12
CA LEU A 63 -9.90 -6.41 18.63
C LEU A 63 -10.50 -5.46 19.70
N PRO A 64 -10.54 -4.13 19.47
CA PRO A 64 -9.54 -3.16 19.89
C PRO A 64 -10.14 -2.24 20.95
N PHE A 65 -9.48 -2.17 22.10
CA PHE A 65 -9.87 -1.38 23.25
C PHE A 65 -11.06 -1.92 24.07
N THR A 66 -10.90 -1.94 25.39
CA THR A 66 -11.85 -2.52 26.35
C THR A 66 -13.13 -1.69 26.52
N ASP A 67 -13.10 -0.41 26.14
CA ASP A 67 -14.18 0.56 26.30
C ASP A 67 -14.99 0.81 25.01
N VAL A 68 -14.63 0.16 23.90
CA VAL A 68 -15.29 0.38 22.61
C VAL A 68 -16.20 -0.80 22.26
N SER A 69 -17.51 -0.57 22.36
CA SER A 69 -18.50 -1.57 21.96
C SER A 69 -18.51 -1.80 20.44
N PRO A 70 -18.73 -3.03 19.95
CA PRO A 70 -18.89 -3.34 18.52
C PRO A 70 -19.99 -2.53 17.81
N ASP A 71 -21.04 -2.13 18.54
CA ASP A 71 -22.14 -1.31 18.00
C ASP A 71 -21.81 0.20 17.95
N HIS A 72 -20.63 0.60 18.42
CA HIS A 72 -20.20 1.98 18.42
C HIS A 72 -19.83 2.43 17.00
N TRP A 73 -20.21 3.66 16.63
CA TRP A 73 -19.98 4.19 15.29
C TRP A 73 -18.48 4.24 14.92
N ALA A 74 -17.60 4.41 15.92
CA ALA A 74 -16.16 4.48 15.73
C ALA A 74 -15.48 3.10 15.68
N TYR A 75 -16.19 2.01 16.02
CA TYR A 75 -15.60 0.68 16.16
C TYR A 75 -14.87 0.24 14.89
N ALA A 76 -15.50 0.37 13.73
CA ALA A 76 -14.90 -0.01 12.45
C ALA A 76 -13.67 0.85 12.08
N ALA A 77 -13.68 2.14 12.44
CA ALA A 77 -12.54 3.02 12.19
C ALA A 77 -11.35 2.63 13.08
N LEU A 78 -11.60 2.40 14.37
CA LEU A 78 -10.59 1.98 15.34
C LEU A 78 -10.02 0.61 15.01
N LEU A 79 -10.87 -0.32 14.57
CA LEU A 79 -10.46 -1.63 14.10
C LEU A 79 -9.45 -1.53 12.95
N ASN A 80 -9.72 -0.71 11.95
CA ASN A 80 -8.80 -0.55 10.83
C ASN A 80 -7.51 0.16 11.27
N LEU A 81 -7.61 1.24 12.04
CA LEU A 81 -6.45 2.06 12.41
C LEU A 81 -5.51 1.34 13.37
N ALA A 82 -6.05 0.64 14.38
CA ALA A 82 -5.26 -0.09 15.36
C ALA A 82 -4.94 -1.52 14.90
N GLY A 83 -5.91 -2.23 14.34
CA GLY A 83 -5.76 -3.64 13.97
C GLY A 83 -5.09 -3.86 12.61
N THR A 84 -5.45 -3.10 11.59
CA THR A 84 -4.93 -3.28 10.23
C THR A 84 -3.68 -2.47 9.97
N TYR A 85 -3.72 -1.17 10.30
CA TYR A 85 -2.61 -0.26 10.05
C TYR A 85 -1.62 -0.17 11.22
N GLY A 86 -2.02 -0.53 12.44
CA GLY A 86 -1.16 -0.41 13.62
C GLY A 86 -0.70 1.02 13.90
N CYS A 87 -1.44 2.03 13.43
CA CYS A 87 -0.99 3.42 13.39
C CYS A 87 -1.47 4.23 14.60
N ILE A 88 -2.49 3.71 15.31
CA ILE A 88 -3.00 4.24 16.58
C ILE A 88 -2.86 3.16 17.66
N SER A 89 -2.43 3.58 18.85
CA SER A 89 -2.42 2.76 20.05
C SER A 89 -3.32 3.38 21.12
N GLY A 90 -3.83 2.54 22.01
CA GLY A 90 -4.66 2.95 23.14
C GLY A 90 -3.79 3.29 24.35
N TYR A 91 -4.45 3.46 25.49
CA TYR A 91 -3.79 3.64 26.76
C TYR A 91 -3.25 2.29 27.28
N PRO A 92 -2.28 2.31 28.23
CA PRO A 92 -1.69 1.10 28.79
C PRO A 92 -2.68 0.16 29.50
N ASP A 93 -3.84 0.69 29.91
CA ASP A 93 -4.94 -0.08 30.49
C ASP A 93 -5.82 -0.78 29.44
N GLY A 94 -5.46 -0.64 28.16
CA GLY A 94 -6.20 -1.20 27.03
C GLY A 94 -7.45 -0.42 26.66
N SER A 95 -7.64 0.81 27.13
CA SER A 95 -8.76 1.67 26.74
C SER A 95 -8.41 2.64 25.60
N PHE A 96 -9.41 3.20 24.91
CA PHE A 96 -9.26 4.29 23.94
C PHE A 96 -9.65 5.66 24.51
N ARG A 97 -10.58 5.69 25.48
CA ARG A 97 -11.09 6.90 26.15
C ARG A 97 -11.73 7.88 25.16
N GLY A 98 -12.49 7.38 24.20
CA GLY A 98 -13.06 8.17 23.09
C GLY A 98 -14.12 9.21 23.50
N GLU A 99 -14.68 9.11 24.71
CA GLU A 99 -15.62 10.09 25.26
C GLU A 99 -14.91 11.22 26.04
N GLU A 100 -13.60 11.12 26.24
CA GLU A 100 -12.80 12.11 26.94
C GLU A 100 -12.16 13.12 25.97
N ALA A 101 -11.90 14.33 26.45
CA ALA A 101 -11.23 15.34 25.65
C ALA A 101 -9.74 14.99 25.51
N VAL A 102 -9.28 14.85 24.26
CA VAL A 102 -7.86 14.64 23.96
C VAL A 102 -7.05 15.91 24.18
N THR A 103 -5.86 15.79 24.77
CA THR A 103 -4.92 16.91 24.85
C THR A 103 -4.28 17.17 23.50
N ARG A 104 -3.78 18.41 23.28
CA ARG A 104 -3.05 18.74 22.05
C ARG A 104 -1.79 17.87 21.89
N TYR A 105 -1.18 17.47 22.99
CA TYR A 105 0.03 16.64 23.00
C TYR A 105 -0.26 15.19 22.60
N GLU A 106 -1.32 14.60 23.15
CA GLU A 106 -1.75 13.23 22.77
C GLU A 106 -2.17 13.16 21.30
N PHE A 107 -2.89 14.18 20.81
CA PHE A 107 -3.26 14.26 19.40
C PHE A 107 -2.02 14.34 18.50
N ALA A 108 -1.04 15.19 18.85
CA ALA A 108 0.19 15.33 18.07
C ALA A 108 1.00 14.02 18.05
N ALA A 109 1.15 13.35 19.20
CA ALA A 109 1.84 12.08 19.31
C ALA A 109 1.14 10.97 18.50
N GLY A 110 -0.20 10.89 18.57
CA GLY A 110 -0.98 9.93 17.79
C GLY A 110 -0.89 10.19 16.28
N MET A 111 -0.89 11.45 15.86
CA MET A 111 -0.71 11.82 14.46
C MET A 111 0.69 11.46 13.95
N ASP A 112 1.73 11.78 14.72
CA ASP A 112 3.13 11.44 14.39
C ASP A 112 3.33 9.94 14.23
N SER A 113 2.84 9.16 15.20
CA SER A 113 2.84 7.69 15.15
C SER A 113 2.20 7.17 13.86
N CYS A 114 1.02 7.69 13.49
CA CYS A 114 0.32 7.20 12.31
C CYS A 114 1.02 7.60 11.00
N LEU A 115 1.54 8.83 10.90
CA LEU A 115 2.30 9.27 9.72
C LEU A 115 3.60 8.47 9.55
N SER A 116 4.26 8.09 10.65
CA SER A 116 5.47 7.26 10.60
C SER A 116 5.20 5.93 9.91
N VAL A 117 4.10 5.25 10.24
CA VAL A 117 3.68 4.00 9.59
C VAL A 117 3.47 4.21 8.08
N LEU A 118 2.74 5.26 7.70
CA LEU A 118 2.50 5.58 6.29
C LEU A 118 3.81 5.85 5.54
N SER A 119 4.74 6.57 6.15
CA SER A 119 6.05 6.85 5.56
C SER A 119 6.87 5.58 5.33
N GLY A 120 6.80 4.62 6.27
CA GLY A 120 7.44 3.32 6.14
C GLY A 120 6.87 2.50 4.99
N LEU A 121 5.54 2.48 4.83
CA LEU A 121 4.89 1.79 3.72
C LEU A 121 5.30 2.36 2.35
N VAL A 122 5.46 3.68 2.25
CA VAL A 122 5.95 4.33 1.02
C VAL A 122 7.41 3.98 0.74
N GLN A 123 8.26 3.95 1.76
CA GLN A 123 9.67 3.58 1.62
C GLN A 123 9.85 2.13 1.17
N GLN A 124 9.02 1.21 1.66
CA GLN A 124 9.03 -0.19 1.23
C GLN A 124 8.75 -0.32 -0.28
N GLN A 125 7.76 0.40 -0.80
CA GLN A 125 7.46 0.39 -2.23
C GLN A 125 8.62 0.92 -3.09
N GLN A 126 9.32 1.95 -2.61
CA GLN A 126 10.45 2.53 -3.35
C GLN A 126 11.67 1.62 -3.36
N ALA A 127 11.93 0.91 -2.27
CA ALA A 127 13.04 -0.04 -2.19
C ALA A 127 12.86 -1.20 -3.19
N GLU A 128 11.65 -1.73 -3.32
CA GLU A 128 11.34 -2.80 -4.28
C GLU A 128 11.46 -2.31 -5.73
N GLN A 129 11.00 -1.10 -6.03
CA GLN A 129 11.14 -0.52 -7.37
C GLN A 129 12.59 -0.26 -7.76
N GLY A 130 13.43 0.17 -6.81
CA GLY A 130 14.86 0.40 -7.06
C GLY A 130 15.60 -0.89 -7.46
N GLN A 131 15.26 -2.01 -6.82
CA GLN A 131 15.88 -3.30 -7.13
C GLN A 131 15.53 -3.81 -8.53
N ALA A 132 14.27 -3.62 -8.96
CA ALA A 132 13.84 -4.01 -10.30
C ALA A 132 14.51 -3.20 -11.41
N VAL A 133 14.83 -1.93 -11.15
CA VAL A 133 15.55 -1.07 -12.10
C VAL A 133 17.02 -1.50 -12.20
N GLU A 134 17.66 -1.82 -11.07
CA GLU A 134 19.06 -2.27 -11.07
C GLU A 134 19.23 -3.61 -11.81
N GLU A 135 18.34 -4.58 -11.56
CA GLU A 135 18.35 -5.87 -12.27
C GLU A 135 18.21 -5.68 -13.80
N LEU A 136 17.39 -4.71 -14.23
CA LEU A 136 17.23 -4.40 -15.66
C LEU A 136 18.50 -3.79 -16.27
N ILE A 137 19.21 -2.94 -15.53
CA ILE A 137 20.47 -2.34 -15.99
C ILE A 137 21.54 -3.43 -16.16
N GLU A 138 21.69 -4.31 -15.16
CA GLU A 138 22.64 -5.43 -15.23
C GLU A 138 22.33 -6.39 -16.39
N ALA A 139 21.05 -6.72 -16.60
CA ALA A 139 20.64 -7.59 -17.71
C ALA A 139 20.94 -6.97 -19.09
N MET A 140 20.80 -5.64 -19.22
CA MET A 140 21.11 -4.94 -20.46
C MET A 140 22.62 -4.96 -20.76
N GLU A 141 23.46 -4.73 -19.76
CA GLU A 141 24.92 -4.81 -19.91
C GLU A 141 25.37 -6.23 -20.30
N GLN A 142 24.74 -7.24 -19.71
CA GLN A 142 25.05 -8.65 -20.01
C GLN A 142 24.72 -9.01 -21.47
N SER A 143 23.55 -8.63 -21.97
CA SER A 143 23.18 -8.86 -23.37
C SER A 143 24.13 -8.16 -24.35
N LEU A 144 24.57 -6.94 -24.04
CA LEU A 144 25.55 -6.23 -24.87
C LEU A 144 26.92 -6.91 -24.86
N SER A 145 27.31 -7.52 -23.73
CA SER A 145 28.56 -8.27 -23.61
C SER A 145 28.54 -9.56 -24.44
N ASP A 146 27.41 -10.27 -24.46
CA ASP A 146 27.22 -11.48 -25.25
C ASP A 146 27.28 -11.18 -26.75
N LEU A 147 26.61 -10.11 -27.20
CA LEU A 147 26.65 -9.69 -28.61
C LEU A 147 28.07 -9.32 -29.06
N ARG A 148 28.88 -8.69 -28.19
CA ARG A 148 30.29 -8.41 -28.49
C ARG A 148 31.13 -9.66 -28.66
N GLN A 149 30.89 -10.70 -27.86
CA GLN A 149 31.59 -11.98 -28.02
C GLN A 149 31.23 -12.63 -29.37
N LEU A 150 29.95 -12.60 -29.74
CA LEU A 150 29.50 -13.13 -31.02
C LEU A 150 30.11 -12.38 -32.21
N GLU A 151 30.32 -11.06 -32.11
CA GLU A 151 30.97 -10.29 -33.17
C GLU A 151 32.45 -10.63 -33.34
N THR A 152 33.16 -10.94 -32.25
CA THR A 152 34.55 -11.44 -32.32
C THR A 152 34.67 -12.84 -32.91
N GLU A 153 33.58 -13.61 -32.92
CA GLU A 153 33.54 -14.97 -33.41
C GLU A 153 33.10 -15.07 -34.88
N VAL A 154 32.65 -13.97 -35.50
CA VAL A 154 32.33 -13.95 -36.93
C VAL A 154 33.63 -14.15 -37.71
N PRO A 155 33.83 -15.28 -38.40
CA PRO A 155 34.99 -15.46 -39.23
C PRO A 155 34.91 -14.44 -40.36
N THR A 156 35.88 -13.53 -40.42
CA THR A 156 36.04 -12.63 -41.56
C THR A 156 36.37 -13.50 -42.77
N THR A 157 35.35 -13.87 -43.54
CA THR A 157 35.54 -14.57 -44.81
C THR A 157 36.25 -13.63 -45.79
N PRO A 158 37.36 -14.06 -46.42
CA PRO A 158 38.09 -13.27 -47.40
C PRO A 158 37.33 -13.08 -48.72
#